data_AF-A0A2I1GS99-F1
#
_entry.id   AF-A0A2I1GS99-F1
#
_cell.length_a   1.000
_cell.length_b   1.000
_cell.length_c   1.000
_cell.angle_alpha   90.00
_cell.angle_beta   90.00
_cell.angle_gamma   90.00
#
_symmetry.space_group_name_H-M   'P 1'
#
loop_
_entity.id
_entity.type
_entity.pdbx_description
1 polymer ?
#
loop_
_entity_poly.entity_id
_entity_poly.type
_entity_poly.pdbx_seq_one_letter_code
_entity_poly.pdbx_strand_id
1 'polypeptide(L)'
;MYSLTIFVGRFMPVVVLSLVGYTYYVFVFRICVNRLIDYDKIAQAVIYLVIYNILFVMTLLSYFRILLQGPGSPSKSPKQSEQQRNSHSPDDDVTVNVSQPTTFTIHHFNPVTNPINTSNADALLQMENAFIKDSVSPTVAASTSNTNAATSNPSSSSIMVSMPNIFISKRDGRLRWCDRCNYVKPDRCHHCSECDTCVLKMDHHCPWVNGCVGYFNYKCFYLFIVYTSLYADFAFAATIPVLVEQLKEDKYLDIQLIIIMIFGFIFGLLLTGFTLVHTTYVLRNRTTIESISFRTRTYNVRVQFDVENPLGYGVTTTQPGENLWNLGWKKNWKDVMGNKWWLWFIPFGKPPGDGLIYSFNPDLRTRLIDDAKRQSQAQEDRMAMMMQQAQRSNTRGGTGGGRIL
;
A
#
# COMPACT_ATOMS: atom_id res chain seq x y z
N MET A 1 -18.58 -15.37 13.70
CA MET A 1 -17.10 -15.40 13.52
C MET A 1 -16.45 -14.04 13.77
N TYR A 2 -16.71 -12.98 12.98
CA TYR A 2 -16.07 -11.66 13.12
C TYR A 2 -15.76 -11.17 14.55
N SER A 3 -16.73 -11.18 15.47
CA SER A 3 -16.51 -10.72 16.86
C SER A 3 -15.43 -11.50 17.60
N LEU A 4 -15.23 -12.80 17.30
CA LEU A 4 -14.20 -13.63 17.94
C LEU A 4 -12.80 -13.24 17.45
N THR A 5 -12.62 -13.03 16.14
CA THR A 5 -11.33 -12.59 15.57
C THR A 5 -10.91 -11.24 16.16
N ILE A 6 -11.84 -10.28 16.21
CA ILE A 6 -11.60 -8.94 16.75
C ILE A 6 -11.34 -9.00 18.27
N PHE A 7 -12.06 -9.85 19.02
CA PHE A 7 -11.82 -10.06 20.45
C PHE A 7 -10.43 -10.64 20.72
N VAL A 8 -10.05 -11.73 20.02
CA VAL A 8 -8.72 -12.36 20.15
C VAL A 8 -7.60 -11.37 19.79
N GLY A 9 -7.75 -10.61 18.69
CA GLY A 9 -6.78 -9.59 18.30
C GLY A 9 -6.52 -8.55 19.39
N ARG A 10 -7.55 -8.11 20.12
CA ARG A 10 -7.41 -7.13 21.21
C ARG A 10 -6.72 -7.68 22.46
N PHE A 11 -6.71 -9.00 22.68
CA PHE A 11 -5.99 -9.64 23.79
C PHE A 11 -4.53 -9.97 23.46
N MET A 12 -4.18 -10.17 22.18
CA MET A 12 -2.81 -10.53 21.78
C MET A 12 -1.73 -9.56 22.30
N PRO A 13 -1.92 -8.22 22.34
CA PRO A 13 -0.95 -7.33 22.97
C PRO A 13 -0.73 -7.55 24.46
N VAL A 14 -1.76 -7.96 25.20
CA VAL A 14 -1.62 -8.32 26.62
C VAL A 14 -0.79 -9.59 26.76
N VAL A 15 -0.97 -10.57 25.87
CA VAL A 15 -0.17 -11.81 25.83
C VAL A 15 1.31 -11.50 25.54
N VAL A 16 1.61 -10.66 24.55
CA VAL A 16 2.99 -10.26 24.21
C VAL A 16 3.66 -9.56 25.40
N LEU A 17 3.00 -8.55 25.99
CA LEU A 17 3.55 -7.84 27.14
C LEU A 17 3.72 -8.75 28.37
N SER A 18 2.80 -9.70 28.60
CA SER A 18 2.93 -10.67 29.70
C SER A 18 4.10 -11.62 29.52
N LEU A 19 4.32 -12.12 28.29
CA LEU A 19 5.44 -13.02 27.98
C LEU A 19 6.80 -12.29 28.10
N VAL A 20 6.88 -11.05 27.59
CA VAL A 20 8.09 -10.21 27.72
C VAL A 20 8.36 -9.86 29.18
N GLY A 21 7.33 -9.51 29.97
CA GLY A 21 7.46 -9.25 31.40
C GLY A 21 7.85 -10.49 32.24
N TYR A 22 7.27 -11.65 31.93
CA TYR A 22 7.61 -12.92 32.60
C TYR A 22 9.06 -13.35 32.31
N THR A 23 9.47 -13.33 31.03
CA THR A 23 10.86 -13.65 30.66
C THR A 23 11.84 -12.67 31.28
N TYR A 24 11.48 -11.37 31.35
CA TYR A 24 12.29 -10.36 32.03
C TYR A 24 12.47 -10.68 33.52
N TYR A 25 11.39 -11.01 34.22
CA TYR A 25 11.44 -11.41 35.63
C TYR A 25 12.36 -12.62 35.86
N VAL A 26 12.22 -13.68 35.05
CA VAL A 26 13.06 -14.88 35.19
C VAL A 26 14.53 -14.55 34.91
N PHE A 27 14.85 -13.87 33.83
CA PHE A 27 16.25 -13.59 33.47
C PHE A 27 16.94 -12.63 34.46
N VAL A 28 16.26 -11.56 34.89
CA VAL A 28 16.84 -10.59 35.82
C VAL A 28 16.93 -11.15 37.24
N PHE A 29 15.84 -11.65 37.81
CA PHE A 29 15.84 -12.07 39.21
C PHE A 29 16.32 -13.52 39.39
N ARG A 30 15.78 -14.49 38.63
CA ARG A 30 16.16 -15.91 38.82
C ARG A 30 17.56 -16.23 38.31
N ILE A 31 18.05 -15.56 37.26
CA ILE A 31 19.39 -15.81 36.71
C ILE A 31 20.40 -14.77 37.21
N CYS A 32 20.23 -13.48 36.88
CA CYS A 32 21.27 -12.50 37.15
C CYS A 32 21.47 -12.22 38.65
N VAL A 33 20.39 -12.09 39.44
CA VAL A 33 20.49 -11.96 40.91
C VAL A 33 20.75 -13.34 41.54
N ASN A 34 19.73 -14.19 41.63
CA ASN A 34 19.71 -15.40 42.46
C ASN A 34 20.67 -16.54 42.03
N ARG A 35 21.40 -16.40 40.92
CA ARG A 35 22.34 -17.42 40.41
C ARG A 35 23.71 -16.89 40.01
N LEU A 36 23.83 -15.62 39.60
CA LEU A 36 25.12 -15.02 39.27
C LEU A 36 25.64 -14.13 40.41
N ILE A 37 24.85 -13.17 40.92
CA ILE A 37 25.29 -12.32 42.05
C ILE A 37 25.43 -13.13 43.34
N ASP A 38 24.44 -13.96 43.68
CA ASP A 38 24.46 -14.80 44.90
C ASP A 38 25.60 -15.85 44.92
N TYR A 39 26.27 -16.06 43.77
CA TYR A 39 27.41 -16.97 43.59
C TYR A 39 28.70 -16.23 43.17
N ASP A 40 28.80 -14.94 43.48
CA ASP A 40 29.96 -14.04 43.25
C ASP A 40 30.39 -13.86 41.78
N LYS A 41 29.54 -14.24 40.81
CA LYS A 41 29.76 -14.04 39.36
C LYS A 41 29.31 -12.65 38.91
N ILE A 42 29.62 -11.63 39.73
CA ILE A 42 29.12 -10.26 39.61
C ILE A 42 29.42 -9.66 38.22
N ALA A 43 30.62 -9.87 37.69
CA ALA A 43 31.00 -9.36 36.36
C ALA A 43 30.12 -9.94 35.23
N GLN A 44 29.81 -11.24 35.28
CA GLN A 44 28.92 -11.90 34.32
C GLN A 44 27.48 -11.38 34.46
N ALA A 45 27.00 -11.23 35.71
CA ALA A 45 25.68 -10.67 36.00
C ALA A 45 25.52 -9.26 35.42
N VAL A 46 26.49 -8.37 35.64
CA VAL A 46 26.46 -6.98 35.13
C VAL A 46 26.43 -6.95 33.61
N ILE A 47 27.26 -7.75 32.93
CA ILE A 47 27.26 -7.84 31.45
C ILE A 47 25.90 -8.33 30.93
N TYR A 48 25.33 -9.38 31.55
CA TYR A 48 24.03 -9.91 31.16
C TYR A 48 22.90 -8.89 31.39
N LEU A 49 22.88 -8.24 32.56
CA LEU A 49 21.89 -7.21 32.90
C LEU A 49 21.94 -6.02 31.92
N VAL A 50 23.13 -5.52 31.57
CA VAL A 50 23.28 -4.37 30.66
C VAL A 50 22.76 -4.71 29.27
N ILE A 51 23.21 -5.83 28.67
CA ILE A 51 22.79 -6.23 27.31
C ILE A 51 21.29 -6.49 27.29
N TYR A 52 20.78 -7.23 28.27
CA TYR A 52 19.38 -7.63 28.30
C TYR A 52 18.42 -6.46 28.56
N ASN A 53 18.79 -5.48 29.39
CA ASN A 53 17.99 -4.27 29.58
C ASN A 53 17.93 -3.42 28.30
N ILE A 54 19.03 -3.32 27.54
CA ILE A 54 19.02 -2.63 26.24
C ILE A 54 18.06 -3.34 25.28
N LEU A 55 18.14 -4.67 25.17
CA LEU A 55 17.24 -5.45 24.32
C LEU A 55 15.77 -5.38 24.75
N PHE A 56 15.49 -5.40 26.06
CA PHE A 56 14.16 -5.23 26.65
C PHE A 56 13.56 -3.86 26.31
N VAL A 57 14.29 -2.77 26.58
CA VAL A 57 13.85 -1.40 26.28
C VAL A 57 13.61 -1.22 24.78
N MET A 58 14.50 -1.73 23.92
CA MET A 58 14.34 -1.63 22.48
C MET A 58 13.17 -2.47 21.95
N THR A 59 12.90 -3.63 22.54
CA THR A 59 11.74 -4.48 22.25
C THR A 59 10.44 -3.76 22.62
N LEU A 60 10.30 -3.28 23.86
CA LEU A 60 9.11 -2.55 24.29
C LEU A 60 8.90 -1.25 23.50
N LEU A 61 9.96 -0.46 23.29
CA LEU A 61 9.88 0.82 22.60
C LEU A 61 9.50 0.66 21.13
N SER A 62 9.95 -0.40 20.46
CA SER A 62 9.52 -0.72 19.09
C SER A 62 8.10 -1.31 19.07
N TYR A 63 7.73 -2.14 20.04
CA TYR A 63 6.38 -2.70 20.16
C TYR A 63 5.30 -1.63 20.38
N PHE A 64 5.45 -0.78 21.41
CA PHE A 64 4.54 0.36 21.65
C PHE A 64 4.51 1.32 20.45
N ARG A 65 5.63 1.50 19.74
CA ARG A 65 5.66 2.30 18.51
C ARG A 65 4.81 1.72 17.39
N ILE A 66 4.59 0.41 17.30
CA ILE A 66 3.64 -0.17 16.33
C ILE A 66 2.20 0.07 16.78
N LEU A 67 1.89 -0.20 18.05
CA LEU A 67 0.54 -0.04 18.61
C LEU A 67 0.03 1.41 18.50
N LEU A 68 0.93 2.39 18.67
CA LEU A 68 0.61 3.82 18.58
C LEU A 68 0.71 4.40 17.16
N GLN A 69 1.41 3.72 16.23
CA GLN A 69 1.56 4.17 14.84
C GLN A 69 0.64 3.34 13.93
N GLY A 70 -0.49 3.92 13.54
CA GLY A 70 -1.34 3.35 12.50
C GLY A 70 -0.56 3.15 11.19
N PRO A 71 -0.86 2.10 10.41
CA PRO A 71 -0.08 1.69 9.23
C PRO A 71 -0.17 2.66 8.04
N GLY A 72 -1.19 3.52 8.04
CA GLY A 72 -1.52 4.43 6.94
C GLY A 72 -2.65 3.90 6.07
N SER A 73 -3.68 4.72 5.91
CA SER A 73 -4.73 4.58 4.89
C SER A 73 -4.56 5.71 3.88
N PRO A 74 -4.84 5.52 2.58
CA PRO A 74 -5.19 6.66 1.74
C PRO A 74 -6.41 7.35 2.37
N SER A 75 -6.43 8.67 2.37
CA SER A 75 -7.48 9.43 3.05
C SER A 75 -8.82 9.28 2.34
N LYS A 76 -9.88 8.89 3.09
CA LYS A 76 -11.21 9.43 2.78
C LYS A 76 -11.13 10.95 2.96
N SER A 77 -11.85 11.71 2.13
CA SER A 77 -11.86 13.17 2.21
C SER A 77 -12.26 13.66 3.62
N PRO A 78 -11.57 14.67 4.17
CA PRO A 78 -12.08 15.37 5.35
C PRO A 78 -13.47 15.94 5.04
N LYS A 79 -14.44 15.70 5.93
CA LYS A 79 -15.85 16.11 5.83
C LYS A 79 -16.67 15.43 4.71
N GLN A 80 -17.02 14.15 4.93
CA GLN A 80 -18.24 13.57 4.32
C GLN A 80 -19.03 12.65 5.27
N SER A 81 -18.76 12.74 6.58
CA SER A 81 -19.30 11.84 7.61
C SER A 81 -20.51 12.39 8.39
N GLU A 82 -20.89 13.66 8.25
CA GLU A 82 -21.86 14.31 9.15
C GLU A 82 -22.95 15.19 8.51
N GLN A 83 -22.80 15.65 7.26
CA GLN A 83 -23.82 16.53 6.63
C GLN A 83 -24.78 15.82 5.65
N GLN A 84 -24.37 14.73 4.98
CA GLN A 84 -25.23 14.01 4.02
C GLN A 84 -26.33 13.14 4.66
N ARG A 85 -26.58 13.26 5.97
CA ARG A 85 -27.72 12.60 6.65
C ARG A 85 -28.95 13.49 6.80
N ASN A 86 -28.80 14.83 6.70
CA ASN A 86 -29.84 15.81 7.00
C ASN A 86 -30.01 16.86 5.88
N SER A 87 -30.49 16.46 4.71
CA SER A 87 -31.21 17.37 3.78
C SER A 87 -31.90 16.58 2.66
N HIS A 88 -33.22 16.71 2.55
CA HIS A 88 -34.03 16.26 1.42
C HIS A 88 -34.92 17.44 1.01
N SER A 89 -34.73 17.96 -0.19
CA SER A 89 -35.77 18.53 -1.09
C SER A 89 -35.10 18.96 -2.41
N PRO A 90 -35.85 18.97 -3.53
CA PRO A 90 -35.39 19.46 -4.83
C PRO A 90 -35.64 20.97 -5.01
N ASP A 91 -35.51 21.42 -6.26
CA ASP A 91 -35.92 22.71 -6.85
C ASP A 91 -34.94 23.90 -6.66
N ASP A 92 -34.16 24.19 -7.72
CA ASP A 92 -34.31 25.41 -8.52
C ASP A 92 -33.39 25.38 -9.78
N ASP A 93 -33.77 26.13 -10.83
CA ASP A 93 -33.17 26.11 -12.18
C ASP A 93 -32.57 27.46 -12.58
N VAL A 94 -31.25 27.54 -12.81
CA VAL A 94 -30.56 28.72 -13.35
C VAL A 94 -29.38 28.33 -14.26
N THR A 95 -29.31 28.97 -15.44
CA THR A 95 -28.22 28.82 -16.42
C THR A 95 -27.06 29.80 -16.18
N VAL A 96 -25.81 29.37 -16.45
CA VAL A 96 -24.62 30.25 -16.46
C VAL A 96 -23.72 29.91 -17.67
N ASN A 97 -23.13 30.94 -18.27
CA ASN A 97 -22.44 30.90 -19.57
C ASN A 97 -20.96 30.48 -19.47
N VAL A 98 -20.34 30.10 -20.61
CA VAL A 98 -19.04 29.42 -20.67
C VAL A 98 -17.86 30.38 -20.97
N SER A 99 -16.80 30.28 -20.16
CA SER A 99 -15.43 30.65 -20.54
C SER A 99 -14.42 29.80 -19.76
N GLN A 100 -13.43 29.23 -20.45
CA GLN A 100 -12.45 28.24 -19.93
C GLN A 100 -11.09 28.92 -19.58
N PRO A 101 -10.17 28.25 -18.84
CA PRO A 101 -9.42 27.09 -19.36
C PRO A 101 -9.86 25.72 -18.81
N THR A 102 -9.51 24.66 -19.54
CA THR A 102 -9.97 23.28 -19.31
C THR A 102 -9.32 22.60 -18.09
N THR A 103 -10.14 22.23 -17.11
CA THR A 103 -9.81 21.22 -16.10
C THR A 103 -10.76 20.03 -16.28
N PHE A 104 -10.22 18.82 -16.46
CA PHE A 104 -11.05 17.63 -16.73
C PHE A 104 -11.73 17.06 -15.48
N THR A 105 -13.02 17.37 -15.32
CA THR A 105 -13.90 16.69 -14.36
C THR A 105 -14.25 15.29 -14.87
N ILE A 106 -13.81 14.25 -14.16
CA ILE A 106 -14.26 12.87 -14.44
C ILE A 106 -15.67 12.70 -13.84
N HIS A 107 -16.69 12.81 -14.68
CA HIS A 107 -18.08 12.54 -14.29
C HIS A 107 -18.28 11.07 -13.89
N HIS A 108 -19.20 10.83 -12.95
CA HIS A 108 -19.62 9.49 -12.57
C HIS A 108 -20.31 8.76 -13.74
N PHE A 109 -19.71 7.67 -14.21
CA PHE A 109 -20.47 6.59 -14.84
C PHE A 109 -20.87 5.58 -13.77
N ASN A 110 -22.11 5.68 -13.29
CA ASN A 110 -22.72 4.66 -12.45
C ASN A 110 -23.01 3.41 -13.32
N PRO A 111 -22.48 2.22 -12.98
CA PRO A 111 -22.83 1.00 -13.69
C PRO A 111 -24.23 0.54 -13.27
N VAL A 112 -25.25 0.84 -14.09
CA VAL A 112 -26.58 0.24 -13.92
C VAL A 112 -26.45 -1.26 -14.13
N THR A 113 -26.75 -2.03 -13.08
CA THR A 113 -26.71 -3.50 -13.13
C THR A 113 -27.98 -4.04 -13.79
N ASN A 114 -27.86 -4.64 -14.98
CA ASN A 114 -28.77 -5.68 -15.45
C ASN A 114 -28.03 -6.62 -16.42
N PRO A 115 -28.24 -7.95 -16.33
CA PRO A 115 -27.66 -8.89 -17.29
C PRO A 115 -28.48 -8.91 -18.58
N ILE A 116 -27.83 -8.74 -19.73
CA ILE A 116 -28.47 -8.88 -21.04
C ILE A 116 -27.79 -10.03 -21.80
N ASN A 117 -28.59 -10.99 -22.23
CA ASN A 117 -28.15 -12.15 -23.01
C ASN A 117 -27.80 -11.75 -24.46
N THR A 118 -27.03 -12.61 -25.12
CA THR A 118 -26.66 -12.49 -26.53
C THR A 118 -27.87 -12.48 -27.47
N SER A 119 -28.04 -11.42 -28.26
CA SER A 119 -28.43 -11.51 -29.68
C SER A 119 -28.38 -10.14 -30.35
N ASN A 120 -28.29 -10.16 -31.69
CA ASN A 120 -28.55 -9.06 -32.63
C ASN A 120 -27.61 -7.83 -32.58
N ALA A 121 -26.80 -7.71 -33.63
CA ALA A 121 -26.30 -6.43 -34.11
C ALA A 121 -27.42 -5.66 -34.87
N ASP A 122 -27.06 -4.61 -35.61
CA ASP A 122 -27.93 -3.87 -36.54
C ASP A 122 -29.03 -2.99 -35.91
N ALA A 123 -28.64 -2.10 -34.98
CA ALA A 123 -29.55 -1.09 -34.40
C ALA A 123 -28.92 0.29 -34.05
N LEU A 124 -27.73 0.64 -34.59
CA LEU A 124 -27.04 1.92 -34.29
C LEU A 124 -26.49 2.66 -35.53
N LEU A 125 -27.30 2.75 -36.59
CA LEU A 125 -27.04 3.62 -37.75
C LEU A 125 -28.33 4.33 -38.23
N GLN A 126 -28.94 5.13 -37.36
CA GLN A 126 -29.96 6.13 -37.72
C GLN A 126 -30.28 7.06 -36.54
N MET A 127 -29.60 8.21 -36.45
CA MET A 127 -30.13 9.51 -35.98
C MET A 127 -28.99 10.54 -35.93
N GLU A 128 -28.66 11.10 -37.09
CA GLU A 128 -27.85 12.31 -37.23
C GLU A 128 -28.59 13.28 -38.16
N ASN A 129 -28.42 14.58 -37.95
CA ASN A 129 -28.95 15.72 -38.74
C ASN A 129 -30.43 16.12 -38.56
N ALA A 130 -30.64 17.13 -37.70
CA ALA A 130 -31.71 18.12 -37.88
C ALA A 130 -31.32 19.49 -37.26
N PHE A 131 -30.99 20.45 -38.13
CA PHE A 131 -31.36 21.89 -38.15
C PHE A 131 -31.38 22.79 -36.87
N ILE A 132 -31.16 24.12 -36.92
CA ILE A 132 -30.33 25.04 -37.77
C ILE A 132 -30.40 26.49 -37.21
N LYS A 133 -29.37 27.34 -37.43
CA LYS A 133 -29.34 28.84 -37.30
C LYS A 133 -29.55 29.44 -35.88
N ASP A 134 -29.18 30.69 -35.53
CA ASP A 134 -28.42 31.84 -36.12
C ASP A 134 -28.01 32.80 -34.94
N SER A 135 -27.22 33.90 -34.99
CA SER A 135 -26.32 34.57 -35.96
C SER A 135 -25.48 35.70 -35.26
N VAL A 136 -24.60 36.40 -36.02
CA VAL A 136 -24.06 37.79 -35.79
C VAL A 136 -22.97 38.07 -34.72
N SER A 137 -22.08 39.02 -35.06
CA SER A 137 -21.00 39.68 -34.28
C SER A 137 -20.87 41.15 -34.78
N PRO A 138 -19.91 42.03 -34.34
CA PRO A 138 -19.08 42.13 -33.12
C PRO A 138 -19.12 43.57 -32.49
N THR A 139 -18.38 43.88 -31.39
CA THR A 139 -17.47 45.08 -31.27
C THR A 139 -16.78 45.30 -29.90
N VAL A 140 -15.72 46.13 -29.95
CA VAL A 140 -14.70 46.54 -28.96
C VAL A 140 -15.19 47.51 -27.87
N ALA A 141 -14.65 47.38 -26.64
CA ALA A 141 -14.29 48.50 -25.73
C ALA A 141 -13.38 48.02 -24.57
N ALA A 142 -12.67 48.93 -23.90
CA ALA A 142 -11.83 48.64 -22.72
C ALA A 142 -11.80 49.81 -21.72
N SER A 143 -11.85 49.53 -20.41
CA SER A 143 -11.50 50.51 -19.37
C SER A 143 -11.14 49.90 -18.01
N THR A 144 -10.18 50.56 -17.38
CA THR A 144 -9.50 50.38 -16.08
C THR A 144 -10.35 50.23 -14.78
N SER A 145 -9.74 49.54 -13.80
CA SER A 145 -9.49 49.95 -12.40
C SER A 145 -10.20 49.27 -11.20
N ASN A 146 -9.37 49.04 -10.16
CA ASN A 146 -9.60 49.14 -8.71
C ASN A 146 -10.52 48.17 -7.94
N THR A 147 -9.84 47.26 -7.21
CA THR A 147 -10.00 46.98 -5.76
C THR A 147 -11.40 47.03 -5.11
N ASN A 148 -11.85 45.88 -4.58
CA ASN A 148 -11.89 45.66 -3.12
C ASN A 148 -12.18 44.18 -2.77
N ALA A 149 -12.02 43.79 -1.50
CA ALA A 149 -12.11 42.41 -1.05
C ALA A 149 -13.43 42.09 -0.31
N ALA A 150 -14.01 40.91 -0.56
CA ALA A 150 -14.89 40.19 0.37
C ALA A 150 -15.09 38.71 -0.02
N THR A 151 -15.29 37.86 1.00
CA THR A 151 -16.06 36.59 0.96
C THR A 151 -15.90 35.66 -0.25
N SER A 152 -14.85 34.84 -0.26
CA SER A 152 -14.77 33.63 -1.11
C SER A 152 -15.56 32.46 -0.48
N ASN A 153 -16.65 32.03 -1.11
CA ASN A 153 -17.32 30.77 -0.74
C ASN A 153 -16.44 29.56 -1.11
N PRO A 154 -16.21 28.58 -0.21
CA PRO A 154 -15.36 27.43 -0.48
C PRO A 154 -16.13 26.33 -1.24
N SER A 155 -16.18 26.43 -2.57
CA SER A 155 -16.78 25.40 -3.43
C SER A 155 -15.90 24.14 -3.53
N SER A 156 -16.55 22.97 -3.36
CA SER A 156 -16.14 21.65 -3.88
C SER A 156 -14.63 21.34 -3.89
N SER A 157 -14.08 20.93 -2.75
CA SER A 157 -12.72 20.40 -2.66
C SER A 157 -12.60 18.97 -3.25
N SER A 158 -12.53 18.87 -4.58
CA SER A 158 -12.13 17.64 -5.26
C SER A 158 -10.65 17.33 -4.96
N ILE A 159 -10.36 16.11 -4.48
CA ILE A 159 -8.97 15.74 -4.15
C ILE A 159 -8.24 15.42 -5.46
N MET A 160 -7.51 16.41 -5.97
CA MET A 160 -6.58 16.27 -7.09
C MET A 160 -5.37 15.39 -6.70
N VAL A 161 -5.56 14.07 -6.68
CA VAL A 161 -4.44 13.13 -6.69
C VAL A 161 -3.80 13.17 -8.08
N SER A 162 -2.72 13.92 -8.22
CA SER A 162 -1.88 13.90 -9.42
C SER A 162 -1.31 12.49 -9.60
N MET A 163 -1.94 11.71 -10.48
CA MET A 163 -1.49 10.35 -10.78
C MET A 163 -0.14 10.39 -11.49
N PRO A 164 0.83 9.54 -11.11
CA PRO A 164 2.11 9.45 -11.81
C PRO A 164 1.91 8.95 -13.24
N ASN A 165 2.81 9.31 -14.17
CA ASN A 165 2.73 8.88 -15.58
C ASN A 165 2.91 7.37 -15.78
N ILE A 166 3.17 6.59 -14.72
CA ILE A 166 3.26 5.13 -14.74
C ILE A 166 2.74 4.55 -13.41
N PHE A 167 1.79 3.59 -13.47
CA PHE A 167 1.19 2.92 -12.30
C PHE A 167 0.58 1.55 -12.65
N ILE A 168 0.32 0.72 -11.63
CA ILE A 168 -0.31 -0.60 -11.82
C ILE A 168 -1.82 -0.47 -12.04
N SER A 169 -2.32 -0.92 -13.19
CA SER A 169 -3.71 -0.82 -13.63
C SER A 169 -4.46 -2.16 -13.59
N LYS A 170 -5.76 -2.12 -13.89
CA LYS A 170 -6.51 -3.27 -14.43
C LYS A 170 -6.01 -3.62 -15.84
N ARG A 171 -6.41 -4.78 -16.38
CA ARG A 171 -6.06 -5.24 -17.74
C ARG A 171 -6.50 -4.28 -18.85
N ASP A 172 -7.59 -3.55 -18.60
CA ASP A 172 -8.20 -2.56 -19.48
C ASP A 172 -7.64 -1.14 -19.26
N GLY A 173 -6.51 -0.98 -18.55
CA GLY A 173 -5.89 0.31 -18.24
C GLY A 173 -6.64 1.17 -17.22
N ARG A 174 -7.80 0.72 -16.71
CA ARG A 174 -8.54 1.46 -15.68
C ARG A 174 -7.82 1.39 -14.32
N LEU A 175 -8.07 2.40 -13.50
CA LEU A 175 -7.54 2.50 -12.14
C LEU A 175 -8.01 1.31 -11.27
N ARG A 176 -7.16 0.91 -10.31
CA ARG A 176 -7.57 -0.07 -9.28
C ARG A 176 -8.46 0.62 -8.27
N TRP A 177 -9.61 0.05 -7.96
CA TRP A 177 -10.65 0.65 -7.11
C TRP A 177 -10.84 -0.14 -5.81
N CYS A 178 -11.44 0.49 -4.79
CA CYS A 178 -11.96 -0.21 -3.61
C CYS A 178 -13.44 0.09 -3.40
N ASP A 179 -14.27 -0.89 -3.71
CA ASP A 179 -15.73 -0.81 -3.66
C ASP A 179 -16.23 -0.56 -2.22
N ARG A 180 -15.59 -1.19 -1.21
CA ARG A 180 -15.90 -0.96 0.21
C ARG A 180 -15.47 0.40 0.75
N CYS A 181 -14.44 1.01 0.19
CA CYS A 181 -13.86 2.25 0.72
C CYS A 181 -14.19 3.50 -0.12
N ASN A 182 -14.78 3.30 -1.32
CA ASN A 182 -15.17 4.30 -2.29
C ASN A 182 -14.02 5.20 -2.81
N TYR A 183 -12.86 4.60 -3.12
CA TYR A 183 -11.72 5.32 -3.71
C TYR A 183 -10.80 4.47 -4.58
N VAL A 184 -9.95 5.14 -5.37
CA VAL A 184 -8.83 4.56 -6.11
C VAL A 184 -7.77 4.05 -5.13
N LYS A 185 -7.28 2.82 -5.34
CA LYS A 185 -6.17 2.22 -4.57
C LYS A 185 -4.84 2.70 -5.17
N PRO A 186 -4.00 3.47 -4.44
CA PRO A 186 -2.62 3.78 -4.86
C PRO A 186 -1.80 2.50 -5.06
N ASP A 187 -0.64 2.58 -5.69
CA ASP A 187 0.21 1.39 -5.86
C ASP A 187 0.62 0.79 -4.51
N ARG A 188 0.76 -0.54 -4.47
CA ARG A 188 1.05 -1.33 -3.25
C ARG A 188 -0.02 -1.22 -2.14
N CYS A 189 -1.14 -0.54 -2.40
CA CYS A 189 -2.27 -0.43 -1.47
C CYS A 189 -3.28 -1.59 -1.65
N HIS A 190 -3.65 -2.21 -0.54
CA HIS A 190 -4.59 -3.34 -0.48
C HIS A 190 -5.66 -3.11 0.59
N HIS A 191 -6.86 -3.69 0.40
CA HIS A 191 -7.93 -3.68 1.41
C HIS A 191 -7.74 -4.80 2.42
N CYS A 192 -7.72 -4.48 3.71
CA CYS A 192 -7.79 -5.47 4.79
C CYS A 192 -9.23 -5.58 5.28
N SER A 193 -9.81 -6.78 5.23
CA SER A 193 -11.16 -7.05 5.74
C SER A 193 -11.25 -6.99 7.27
N GLU A 194 -10.19 -7.35 7.99
CA GLU A 194 -10.16 -7.33 9.47
C GLU A 194 -10.05 -5.90 10.04
N CYS A 195 -9.50 -4.96 9.27
CA CYS A 195 -9.44 -3.53 9.64
C CYS A 195 -10.46 -2.67 8.87
N ASP A 196 -11.29 -3.29 8.04
CA ASP A 196 -12.17 -2.72 6.99
C ASP A 196 -11.71 -1.39 6.34
N THR A 197 -10.43 -1.34 5.99
CA THR A 197 -9.81 -0.18 5.31
C THR A 197 -8.77 -0.64 4.31
N CYS A 198 -8.44 0.23 3.34
CA CYS A 198 -7.19 0.03 2.60
C CYS A 198 -6.00 0.52 3.42
N VAL A 199 -4.87 -0.16 3.22
CA VAL A 199 -3.61 0.11 3.91
C VAL A 199 -2.54 0.43 2.88
N LEU A 200 -1.80 1.52 3.06
CA LEU A 200 -0.69 1.93 2.21
C LEU A 200 0.49 0.96 2.38
N LYS A 201 1.15 0.57 1.30
CA LYS A 201 2.21 -0.46 1.27
C LYS A 201 1.87 -1.66 2.18
N MET A 202 0.65 -2.19 2.06
CA MET A 202 0.17 -3.22 2.99
C MET A 202 1.09 -4.44 2.93
N ASP A 203 1.55 -4.88 4.10
CA ASP A 203 2.38 -6.07 4.20
C ASP A 203 1.57 -7.28 4.65
N HIS A 204 0.93 -7.20 5.82
CA HIS A 204 0.00 -8.20 6.33
C HIS A 204 -0.91 -7.62 7.42
N HIS A 205 -1.96 -8.36 7.78
CA HIS A 205 -2.65 -8.15 9.06
C HIS A 205 -1.98 -9.01 10.14
N CYS A 206 -1.71 -8.44 11.31
CA CYS A 206 -0.89 -9.07 12.35
C CYS A 206 -1.63 -9.05 13.71
N PRO A 207 -2.18 -10.19 14.17
CA PRO A 207 -2.88 -10.27 15.44
C PRO A 207 -2.02 -9.83 16.63
N TRP A 208 -0.71 -10.13 16.60
CA TRP A 208 0.26 -9.77 17.65
C TRP A 208 0.41 -8.27 17.92
N VAL A 209 -0.05 -7.40 17.01
CA VAL A 209 -0.09 -5.94 17.18
C VAL A 209 -1.51 -5.37 17.02
N ASN A 210 -2.54 -6.23 17.05
CA ASN A 210 -3.96 -5.89 16.90
C ASN A 210 -4.26 -4.99 15.67
N GLY A 211 -3.63 -5.26 14.52
CA GLY A 211 -3.81 -4.42 13.34
C GLY A 211 -2.94 -4.79 12.14
N CYS A 212 -3.00 -3.96 11.10
CA CYS A 212 -2.15 -4.13 9.93
C CYS A 212 -0.74 -3.56 10.11
N VAL A 213 0.21 -4.22 9.45
CA VAL A 213 1.53 -3.66 9.16
C VAL A 213 1.50 -3.07 7.74
N GLY A 214 1.91 -1.82 7.62
CA GLY A 214 1.91 -1.06 6.37
C GLY A 214 2.87 0.12 6.42
N TYR A 215 2.78 1.01 5.43
CA TYR A 215 3.78 2.01 5.12
C TYR A 215 4.38 2.77 6.33
N PHE A 216 3.55 3.35 7.20
CA PHE A 216 4.06 4.18 8.31
C PHE A 216 4.58 3.40 9.52
N ASN A 217 4.19 2.14 9.72
CA ASN A 217 4.59 1.34 10.88
C ASN A 217 5.51 0.14 10.57
N TYR A 218 5.74 -0.18 9.29
CA TYR A 218 6.62 -1.28 8.86
C TYR A 218 8.04 -1.20 9.44
N LYS A 219 8.62 0.00 9.55
CA LYS A 219 9.93 0.18 10.22
C LYS A 219 9.90 -0.23 11.69
N CYS A 220 8.85 0.17 12.42
CA CYS A 220 8.70 -0.18 13.84
C CYS A 220 8.49 -1.69 14.01
N PHE A 221 7.70 -2.29 13.11
CA PHE A 221 7.50 -3.75 13.04
C PHE A 221 8.79 -4.52 12.77
N TYR A 222 9.56 -4.09 11.76
CA TYR A 222 10.85 -4.71 11.42
C TYR A 222 11.84 -4.63 12.59
N LEU A 223 11.93 -3.49 13.28
CA LEU A 223 12.77 -3.37 14.47
C LEU A 223 12.24 -4.21 15.66
N PHE A 224 10.94 -4.31 15.84
CA PHE A 224 10.36 -5.18 16.89
C PHE A 224 10.72 -6.64 16.69
N ILE A 225 10.59 -7.19 15.48
CA ILE A 225 10.96 -8.60 15.23
C ILE A 225 12.47 -8.82 15.40
N VAL A 226 13.32 -7.86 14.97
CA VAL A 226 14.78 -7.89 15.20
C VAL A 226 15.12 -7.90 16.69
N TYR A 227 14.57 -6.96 17.48
CA TYR A 227 14.91 -6.87 18.90
C TYR A 227 14.32 -8.01 19.72
N THR A 228 13.13 -8.51 19.37
CA THR A 228 12.53 -9.68 20.06
C THR A 228 13.29 -10.98 19.72
N SER A 229 13.77 -11.13 18.48
CA SER A 229 14.70 -12.20 18.07
C SER A 229 15.98 -12.16 18.94
N LEU A 230 16.68 -11.03 18.97
CA LEU A 230 17.90 -10.86 19.74
C LEU A 230 17.69 -11.03 21.26
N TYR A 231 16.55 -10.59 21.79
CA TYR A 231 16.16 -10.75 23.19
C TYR A 231 15.94 -12.22 23.57
N ALA A 232 15.26 -13.00 22.71
CA ALA A 232 15.04 -14.43 22.92
C ALA A 232 16.31 -15.26 22.73
N ASP A 233 17.07 -15.00 21.66
CA ASP A 233 18.35 -15.68 21.37
C ASP A 233 19.40 -15.39 22.45
N PHE A 234 19.46 -14.15 22.97
CA PHE A 234 20.34 -13.82 24.11
C PHE A 234 19.88 -14.50 25.40
N ALA A 235 18.58 -14.49 25.71
CA ALA A 235 18.05 -15.18 26.90
C ALA A 235 18.39 -16.67 26.89
N PHE A 236 18.24 -17.34 25.74
CA PHE A 236 18.64 -18.72 25.55
C PHE A 236 20.16 -18.91 25.72
N ALA A 237 20.97 -18.20 24.93
CA ALA A 237 22.43 -18.39 24.92
C ALA A 237 23.11 -18.07 26.26
N ALA A 238 22.66 -17.03 26.96
CA ALA A 238 23.18 -16.65 28.28
C ALA A 238 22.72 -17.60 29.40
N THR A 239 21.64 -18.37 29.20
CA THR A 239 21.14 -19.35 30.18
C THR A 239 21.89 -20.69 30.09
N ILE A 240 22.40 -21.07 28.92
CA ILE A 240 23.17 -22.31 28.70
C ILE A 240 24.29 -22.53 29.75
N PRO A 241 25.23 -21.59 30.01
CA PRO A 241 26.28 -21.82 30.99
C PRO A 241 25.74 -22.04 32.40
N VAL A 242 24.71 -21.30 32.82
CA VAL A 242 24.10 -21.44 34.15
C VAL A 242 23.42 -22.80 34.32
N LEU A 243 22.77 -23.31 33.26
CA LEU A 243 22.21 -24.67 33.24
C LEU A 243 23.30 -25.73 33.33
N VAL A 244 24.41 -25.58 32.57
CA VAL A 244 25.55 -26.51 32.61
C VAL A 244 26.23 -26.53 33.98
N GLU A 245 26.28 -25.39 34.68
CA GLU A 245 26.79 -25.31 36.05
C GLU A 245 25.85 -25.99 37.05
N GLN A 246 24.55 -25.72 37.00
CA GLN A 246 23.57 -26.42 37.86
C GLN A 246 23.63 -27.95 37.70
N LEU A 247 23.83 -28.44 36.47
CA LEU A 247 23.96 -29.86 36.16
C LEU A 247 25.28 -30.47 36.65
N LYS A 248 26.35 -29.68 36.84
CA LYS A 248 27.63 -30.13 37.40
C LYS A 248 27.65 -30.13 38.94
N GLU A 249 26.76 -29.37 39.56
CA GLU A 249 26.64 -29.28 41.01
C GLU A 249 25.61 -30.28 41.60
N ASP A 250 25.05 -31.17 40.76
CA ASP A 250 23.96 -32.11 41.10
C ASP A 250 22.74 -31.44 41.78
N LYS A 251 22.52 -30.15 41.52
CA LYS A 251 21.43 -29.37 42.11
C LYS A 251 20.12 -29.55 41.34
N TYR A 252 19.01 -29.61 42.07
CA TYR A 252 17.67 -29.57 41.49
C TYR A 252 17.52 -28.42 40.47
N LEU A 253 17.07 -28.77 39.26
CA LEU A 253 16.85 -27.83 38.17
C LEU A 253 15.74 -26.84 38.52
N ASP A 254 16.00 -25.54 38.35
CA ASP A 254 14.95 -24.54 38.48
C ASP A 254 14.02 -24.63 37.26
N ILE A 255 12.75 -24.99 37.47
CA ILE A 255 11.76 -25.10 36.41
C ILE A 255 11.60 -23.79 35.62
N GLN A 256 11.83 -22.63 36.25
CA GLN A 256 11.82 -21.33 35.56
C GLN A 256 12.96 -21.22 34.54
N LEU A 257 14.13 -21.81 34.82
CA LEU A 257 15.29 -21.87 33.92
C LEU A 257 14.97 -22.73 32.68
N ILE A 258 14.26 -23.84 32.88
CA ILE A 258 13.83 -24.72 31.78
C ILE A 258 12.75 -24.03 30.92
N ILE A 259 11.81 -23.31 31.52
CA ILE A 259 10.77 -22.57 30.77
C ILE A 259 11.39 -21.45 29.93
N ILE A 260 12.31 -20.64 30.48
CA ILE A 260 12.96 -19.57 29.69
C ILE A 260 13.88 -20.15 28.60
N MET A 261 14.50 -21.32 28.81
CA MET A 261 15.23 -22.03 27.74
C MET A 261 14.30 -22.48 26.61
N ILE A 262 13.14 -23.07 26.93
CA ILE A 262 12.15 -23.53 25.94
C ILE A 262 11.58 -22.34 25.15
N PHE A 263 11.17 -21.26 25.84
CA PHE A 263 10.66 -20.06 25.17
C PHE A 263 11.76 -19.34 24.39
N GLY A 264 12.96 -19.18 24.93
CA GLY A 264 14.11 -18.57 24.25
C GLY A 264 14.45 -19.31 22.97
N PHE A 265 14.52 -20.65 22.99
CA PHE A 265 14.77 -21.47 21.81
C PHE A 265 13.65 -21.36 20.76
N ILE A 266 12.39 -21.54 21.16
CA ILE A 266 11.26 -21.58 20.22
C ILE A 266 11.01 -20.19 19.61
N PHE A 267 10.91 -19.15 20.43
CA PHE A 267 10.68 -17.79 19.92
C PHE A 267 11.93 -17.24 19.22
N GLY A 268 13.14 -17.53 19.71
CA GLY A 268 14.40 -17.17 19.04
C GLY A 268 14.47 -17.75 17.63
N LEU A 269 14.42 -19.08 17.49
CA LEU A 269 14.48 -19.76 16.19
C LEU A 269 13.42 -19.24 15.20
N LEU A 270 12.16 -19.12 15.64
CA LEU A 270 11.07 -18.68 14.77
C LEU A 270 11.15 -17.19 14.39
N LEU A 271 11.46 -16.30 15.35
CA LEU A 271 11.56 -14.86 15.09
C LEU A 271 12.83 -14.50 14.35
N THR A 272 13.94 -15.22 14.55
CA THR A 272 15.18 -15.06 13.79
C THR A 272 14.98 -15.52 12.34
N GLY A 273 14.32 -16.65 12.10
CA GLY A 273 13.90 -17.08 10.76
C GLY A 273 12.99 -16.06 10.06
N PHE A 274 11.98 -15.55 10.77
CA PHE A 274 11.06 -14.54 10.26
C PHE A 274 11.74 -13.18 9.99
N THR A 275 12.67 -12.78 10.87
CA THR A 275 13.51 -11.58 10.71
C THR A 275 14.41 -11.68 9.48
N LEU A 276 15.02 -12.83 9.23
CA LEU A 276 15.80 -13.07 8.01
C LEU A 276 14.93 -12.93 6.75
N VAL A 277 13.72 -13.52 6.74
CA VAL A 277 12.76 -13.38 5.62
C VAL A 277 12.42 -11.90 5.39
N HIS A 278 12.02 -11.16 6.42
CA HIS A 278 11.72 -9.72 6.32
C HIS A 278 12.94 -8.88 5.93
N THR A 279 14.14 -9.26 6.35
CA THR A 279 15.38 -8.62 5.90
C THR A 279 15.53 -8.76 4.38
N THR A 280 15.22 -9.93 3.80
CA THR A 280 15.22 -10.09 2.34
C THR A 280 14.11 -9.27 1.65
N TYR A 281 13.00 -9.00 2.33
CA TYR A 281 11.89 -8.19 1.80
C TYR A 281 12.28 -6.70 1.78
N VAL A 282 12.87 -6.19 2.87
CA VAL A 282 13.48 -4.85 2.92
C VAL A 282 14.54 -4.70 1.82
N LEU A 283 15.54 -5.59 1.76
CA LEU A 283 16.66 -5.48 0.82
C LEU A 283 16.24 -5.62 -0.66
N ARG A 284 15.06 -6.18 -0.95
CA ARG A 284 14.47 -6.28 -2.30
C ARG A 284 13.26 -5.34 -2.51
N ASN A 285 12.96 -4.46 -1.54
CA ASN A 285 11.79 -3.56 -1.53
C ASN A 285 10.47 -4.23 -1.90
N ARG A 286 10.18 -5.43 -1.36
CA ARG A 286 8.88 -6.11 -1.53
C ARG A 286 8.11 -6.13 -0.22
N THR A 287 6.79 -6.25 -0.30
CA THR A 287 5.95 -6.66 0.83
C THR A 287 5.76 -8.19 0.85
N THR A 288 5.18 -8.72 1.92
CA THR A 288 4.75 -10.12 2.02
C THR A 288 3.72 -10.47 0.93
N ILE A 289 2.70 -9.61 0.71
CA ILE A 289 1.69 -9.78 -0.37
C ILE A 289 2.34 -9.82 -1.77
N GLU A 290 3.38 -9.02 -2.01
CA GLU A 290 4.13 -9.02 -3.28
C GLU A 290 5.06 -10.24 -3.41
N SER A 291 5.48 -10.84 -2.28
CA SER A 291 6.43 -11.95 -2.24
C SER A 291 5.75 -13.33 -2.39
N ILE A 292 4.55 -13.52 -1.83
CA ILE A 292 3.81 -14.81 -1.84
C ILE A 292 3.65 -15.42 -3.24
N SER A 293 3.40 -14.59 -4.26
CA SER A 293 3.20 -15.05 -5.65
C SER A 293 4.30 -14.56 -6.61
N PHE A 294 5.46 -14.13 -6.10
CA PHE A 294 6.47 -13.39 -6.87
C PHE A 294 6.90 -14.08 -8.18
N ARG A 295 7.02 -15.42 -8.19
CA ARG A 295 7.46 -16.19 -9.37
C ARG A 295 6.41 -16.32 -10.48
N THR A 296 5.14 -16.05 -10.21
CA THR A 296 4.02 -16.26 -11.15
C THR A 296 3.20 -15.00 -11.40
N ARG A 297 3.30 -13.99 -10.52
CA ARG A 297 2.52 -12.76 -10.57
C ARG A 297 3.04 -11.81 -11.64
N THR A 298 2.12 -11.38 -12.50
CA THR A 298 2.32 -10.26 -13.42
C THR A 298 1.48 -9.06 -12.98
N TYR A 299 1.88 -7.87 -13.42
CA TYR A 299 1.15 -6.62 -13.21
C TYR A 299 0.86 -5.97 -14.56
N ASN A 300 -0.39 -5.58 -14.81
CA ASN A 300 -0.69 -4.65 -15.90
C ASN A 300 -0.25 -3.27 -15.44
N VAL A 301 0.44 -2.54 -16.30
CA VAL A 301 0.99 -1.21 -16.02
C VAL A 301 0.48 -0.26 -17.09
N ARG A 302 -0.25 0.78 -16.67
CA ARG A 302 -0.63 1.89 -17.55
C ARG A 302 0.53 2.88 -17.59
N VAL A 303 0.87 3.31 -18.80
CA VAL A 303 1.82 4.39 -19.07
C VAL A 303 1.05 5.50 -19.77
N GLN A 304 1.09 6.70 -19.18
CA GLN A 304 0.57 7.92 -19.80
C GLN A 304 1.68 8.55 -20.64
N PHE A 305 1.47 8.69 -21.95
CA PHE A 305 2.48 9.28 -22.85
C PHE A 305 2.31 10.80 -22.95
N ASP A 306 1.06 11.23 -23.01
CA ASP A 306 0.65 12.62 -23.10
C ASP A 306 -0.17 12.99 -21.85
N VAL A 307 0.15 14.13 -21.23
CA VAL A 307 -0.52 14.65 -20.04
C VAL A 307 -1.74 15.49 -20.42
N GLU A 308 -1.76 16.06 -21.64
CA GLU A 308 -2.83 16.92 -22.15
C GLU A 308 -3.98 16.10 -22.76
N ASN A 309 -3.68 14.93 -23.33
CA ASN A 309 -4.66 13.97 -23.82
C ASN A 309 -4.90 12.79 -22.83
N PRO A 310 -6.04 12.73 -22.11
CA PRO A 310 -6.33 11.65 -21.16
C PRO A 310 -6.44 10.25 -21.79
N LEU A 311 -6.67 10.17 -23.10
CA LEU A 311 -6.74 8.92 -23.88
C LEU A 311 -5.36 8.48 -24.43
N GLY A 312 -4.34 9.35 -24.38
CA GLY A 312 -2.96 9.07 -24.80
C GLY A 312 -2.18 8.15 -23.85
N TYR A 313 -2.67 6.93 -23.65
CA TYR A 313 -2.08 5.93 -22.75
C TYR A 313 -1.97 4.55 -23.39
N GLY A 314 -0.88 3.85 -23.05
CA GLY A 314 -0.70 2.43 -23.34
C GLY A 314 -0.82 1.59 -22.08
N VAL A 315 -1.16 0.31 -22.25
CA VAL A 315 -1.19 -0.68 -21.18
C VAL A 315 -0.25 -1.81 -21.58
N THR A 316 0.74 -2.10 -20.73
CA THR A 316 1.65 -3.24 -20.91
C THR A 316 1.56 -4.18 -19.70
N THR A 317 2.27 -5.31 -19.72
CA THR A 317 2.27 -6.30 -18.64
C THR A 317 3.71 -6.69 -18.26
N THR A 318 3.99 -6.82 -16.95
CA THR A 318 5.28 -7.33 -16.46
C THR A 318 5.42 -8.83 -16.73
N GLN A 319 6.64 -9.30 -16.89
CA GLN A 319 6.95 -10.73 -16.92
C GLN A 319 6.90 -11.31 -15.49
N PRO A 320 6.64 -12.62 -15.32
CA PRO A 320 6.69 -13.26 -14.01
C PRO A 320 8.09 -13.16 -13.38
N GLY A 321 8.17 -12.87 -12.08
CA GLY A 321 9.46 -12.72 -11.38
C GLY A 321 10.13 -11.34 -11.53
N GLU A 322 9.53 -10.39 -12.25
CA GLU A 322 10.02 -9.00 -12.28
C GLU A 322 9.68 -8.24 -10.99
N ASN A 323 10.60 -7.38 -10.54
CA ASN A 323 10.42 -6.58 -9.33
C ASN A 323 10.39 -5.08 -9.64
N LEU A 324 9.17 -4.55 -9.80
CA LEU A 324 8.88 -3.15 -10.08
C LEU A 324 9.50 -2.15 -9.08
N TRP A 325 9.77 -2.56 -7.85
CA TRP A 325 10.20 -1.66 -6.77
C TRP A 325 11.67 -1.77 -6.40
N ASN A 326 12.43 -2.65 -7.05
CA ASN A 326 13.84 -2.85 -6.73
C ASN A 326 14.70 -1.71 -7.26
N LEU A 327 15.22 -0.87 -6.37
CA LEU A 327 16.14 0.24 -6.66
C LEU A 327 17.60 -0.11 -6.33
N GLY A 328 17.88 -1.38 -5.99
CA GLY A 328 19.14 -1.84 -5.42
C GLY A 328 19.19 -1.69 -3.89
N TRP A 329 19.87 -2.63 -3.23
CA TRP A 329 19.74 -2.86 -1.78
C TRP A 329 19.96 -1.62 -0.90
N LYS A 330 20.91 -0.74 -1.25
CA LYS A 330 21.19 0.51 -0.51
C LYS A 330 20.03 1.51 -0.55
N LYS A 331 19.31 1.58 -1.68
CA LYS A 331 18.12 2.45 -1.82
C LYS A 331 16.93 1.79 -1.13
N ASN A 332 16.67 0.51 -1.41
CA ASN A 332 15.60 -0.29 -0.80
C ASN A 332 15.64 -0.27 0.76
N TRP A 333 16.84 -0.28 1.36
CA TRP A 333 17.01 -0.15 2.82
C TRP A 333 16.65 1.26 3.32
N LYS A 334 17.06 2.32 2.60
CA LYS A 334 16.72 3.71 2.94
C LYS A 334 15.23 4.00 2.77
N ASP A 335 14.56 3.38 1.80
CA ASP A 335 13.10 3.43 1.58
C ASP A 335 12.27 2.94 2.79
N VAL A 336 12.89 2.21 3.73
CA VAL A 336 12.27 1.75 4.98
C VAL A 336 12.86 2.45 6.19
N MET A 337 14.19 2.51 6.29
CA MET A 337 14.88 2.92 7.52
C MET A 337 15.13 4.44 7.61
N GLY A 338 15.05 5.15 6.48
CA GLY A 338 15.31 6.58 6.33
C GLY A 338 16.77 6.92 5.99
N ASN A 339 17.04 8.20 5.72
CA ASN A 339 18.37 8.67 5.28
C ASN A 339 19.40 8.82 6.42
N LYS A 340 18.97 9.02 7.66
CA LYS A 340 19.85 9.22 8.83
C LYS A 340 20.23 7.86 9.42
N TRP A 341 21.48 7.43 9.25
CA TRP A 341 21.92 6.07 9.60
C TRP A 341 21.76 5.74 11.09
N TRP A 342 21.98 6.71 11.99
CA TRP A 342 21.80 6.51 13.43
C TRP A 342 20.33 6.29 13.83
N LEU A 343 19.37 6.73 13.00
CA LEU A 343 17.96 6.43 13.19
C LEU A 343 17.59 5.01 12.73
N TRP A 344 18.47 4.25 12.07
CA TRP A 344 18.15 2.90 11.61
C TRP A 344 17.89 1.94 12.78
N PHE A 345 18.61 2.13 13.89
CA PHE A 345 18.55 1.26 15.07
C PHE A 345 17.52 1.73 16.12
N ILE A 346 16.65 2.69 15.81
CA ILE A 346 15.59 3.12 16.73
C ILE A 346 14.24 3.26 16.02
N PRO A 347 13.10 2.96 16.69
CA PRO A 347 11.75 3.01 16.12
C PRO A 347 11.22 4.46 16.03
N PHE A 348 12.01 5.34 15.42
CA PHE A 348 11.73 6.76 15.23
C PHE A 348 12.08 7.19 13.80
N GLY A 349 11.52 8.33 13.39
CA GLY A 349 11.59 8.82 12.02
C GLY A 349 10.53 8.18 11.12
N LYS A 350 9.97 8.98 10.20
CA LYS A 350 9.01 8.52 9.20
C LYS A 350 9.75 7.81 8.05
N PRO A 351 9.11 6.86 7.33
CA PRO A 351 9.61 6.42 6.03
C PRO A 351 9.70 7.61 5.06
N PRO A 352 10.61 7.57 4.06
CA PRO A 352 10.68 8.61 3.03
C PRO A 352 9.54 8.49 2.01
N GLY A 353 8.83 9.58 1.75
CA GLY A 353 7.68 9.64 0.85
C GLY A 353 6.34 9.83 1.57
N ASP A 354 5.24 9.57 0.85
CA ASP A 354 3.86 9.71 1.30
C ASP A 354 3.12 8.36 1.46
N GLY A 355 3.64 7.30 0.83
CA GLY A 355 3.01 5.98 0.76
C GLY A 355 1.99 5.83 -0.39
N LEU A 356 1.83 6.85 -1.23
CA LEU A 356 0.94 6.88 -2.39
C LEU A 356 1.72 6.61 -3.69
N ILE A 357 2.90 7.24 -3.83
CA ILE A 357 3.74 7.18 -5.04
C ILE A 357 5.05 6.43 -4.73
N TYR A 358 5.48 5.59 -5.66
CA TYR A 358 6.70 4.77 -5.53
C TYR A 358 7.57 4.89 -6.77
N SER A 359 8.88 5.01 -6.56
CA SER A 359 9.86 4.93 -7.64
C SER A 359 9.88 3.53 -8.24
N PHE A 360 9.64 3.44 -9.54
CA PHE A 360 9.85 2.21 -10.30
C PHE A 360 11.35 1.92 -10.47
N ASN A 361 11.70 0.64 -10.55
CA ASN A 361 12.97 0.13 -11.03
C ASN A 361 13.30 0.78 -12.41
N PRO A 362 14.44 1.48 -12.57
CA PRO A 362 14.73 2.26 -13.79
C PRO A 362 14.74 1.44 -15.08
N ASP A 363 15.28 0.22 -15.03
CA ASP A 363 15.46 -0.64 -16.20
C ASP A 363 14.10 -1.17 -16.67
N LEU A 364 13.30 -1.64 -15.72
CA LEU A 364 11.91 -2.06 -15.96
C LEU A 364 11.04 -0.88 -16.41
N ARG A 365 11.20 0.31 -15.79
CA ARG A 365 10.44 1.51 -16.16
C ARG A 365 10.64 1.85 -17.63
N THR A 366 11.89 1.85 -18.10
CA THR A 366 12.22 2.13 -19.51
C THR A 366 11.58 1.08 -20.43
N ARG A 367 11.80 -0.22 -20.16
CA ARG A 367 11.21 -1.31 -20.93
C ARG A 367 9.68 -1.22 -21.02
N LEU A 368 9.01 -0.97 -19.89
CA LEU A 368 7.54 -0.89 -19.81
C LEU A 368 6.99 0.32 -20.58
N ILE A 369 7.69 1.45 -20.59
CA ILE A 369 7.30 2.62 -21.41
C ILE A 369 7.37 2.28 -22.89
N ASP A 370 8.47 1.66 -23.34
CA ASP A 370 8.66 1.33 -24.75
C ASP A 370 7.71 0.22 -25.22
N ASP A 371 7.43 -0.78 -24.38
CA ASP A 371 6.43 -1.81 -24.67
C ASP A 371 5.02 -1.24 -24.75
N ALA A 372 4.66 -0.32 -23.85
CA ALA A 372 3.37 0.35 -23.90
C ALA A 372 3.22 1.21 -25.17
N LYS A 373 4.27 1.95 -25.57
CA LYS A 373 4.27 2.73 -26.83
C LYS A 373 4.08 1.84 -28.05
N ARG A 374 4.84 0.75 -28.16
CA ARG A 374 4.71 -0.24 -29.23
C ARG A 374 3.30 -0.83 -29.30
N GLN A 375 2.67 -1.09 -28.15
CA GLN A 375 1.32 -1.65 -28.08
C GLN A 375 0.24 -0.63 -28.45
N SER A 376 0.41 0.66 -28.11
CA SER A 376 -0.49 1.75 -28.57
C SER A 376 -0.46 1.89 -30.08
N GLN A 377 0.74 2.09 -30.66
CA GLN A 377 0.90 2.23 -32.12
C GLN A 377 0.33 1.02 -32.86
N ALA A 378 0.65 -0.19 -32.41
CA ALA A 378 0.14 -1.42 -33.04
C ALA A 378 -1.38 -1.63 -32.85
N GLN A 379 -2.04 -0.91 -31.94
CA GLN A 379 -3.51 -0.89 -31.81
C GLN A 379 -4.12 0.17 -32.73
N GLU A 380 -3.51 1.36 -32.82
CA GLU A 380 -3.89 2.45 -33.72
C GLU A 380 -3.78 2.01 -35.19
N ASP A 381 -2.66 1.40 -35.58
CA ASP A 381 -2.42 0.86 -36.92
C ASP A 381 -3.49 -0.19 -37.31
N ARG A 382 -3.85 -1.08 -36.38
CA ARG A 382 -4.91 -2.09 -36.59
C ARG A 382 -6.28 -1.44 -36.77
N MET A 383 -6.60 -0.42 -35.98
CA MET A 383 -7.88 0.28 -36.08
C MET A 383 -7.98 1.02 -37.41
N ALA A 384 -6.89 1.68 -37.86
CA ALA A 384 -6.82 2.32 -39.17
C ALA A 384 -6.99 1.31 -40.33
N MET A 385 -6.35 0.14 -40.24
CA MET A 385 -6.54 -0.94 -41.23
C MET A 385 -8.00 -1.45 -41.25
N MET A 386 -8.63 -1.64 -40.10
CA MET A 386 -10.04 -2.07 -40.01
C MET A 386 -10.99 -1.01 -40.59
N MET A 387 -10.78 0.27 -40.29
CA MET A 387 -11.57 1.37 -40.86
C MET A 387 -11.41 1.43 -42.40
N GLN A 388 -10.20 1.27 -42.92
CA GLN A 388 -9.97 1.24 -44.37
C GLN A 388 -10.62 0.02 -45.03
N GLN A 389 -10.64 -1.15 -44.37
CA GLN A 389 -11.35 -2.33 -44.86
C GLN A 389 -12.87 -2.12 -44.89
N ALA A 390 -13.46 -1.54 -43.84
CA ALA A 390 -14.88 -1.22 -43.75
C ALA A 390 -15.33 -0.19 -44.81
N GLN A 391 -14.50 0.82 -45.08
CA GLN A 391 -14.74 1.77 -46.18
C GLN A 391 -14.75 1.04 -47.54
N ARG A 392 -13.77 0.17 -47.80
CA ARG A 392 -13.65 -0.59 -49.06
C ARG A 392 -14.80 -1.58 -49.28
N SER A 393 -15.30 -2.24 -48.23
CA SER A 393 -16.46 -3.14 -48.36
C SER A 393 -17.74 -2.35 -48.67
N ASN A 394 -17.98 -1.23 -47.98
CA ASN A 394 -19.15 -0.38 -48.22
C ASN A 394 -19.16 0.16 -49.67
N THR A 395 -18.01 0.61 -50.20
CA THR A 395 -17.90 1.04 -51.61
C THR A 395 -18.16 -0.06 -52.64
N ARG A 396 -18.06 -1.35 -52.27
CA ARG A 396 -18.36 -2.48 -53.16
C ARG A 396 -19.81 -2.96 -53.08
N GLY A 397 -20.51 -2.70 -51.97
CA GLY A 397 -21.94 -3.01 -51.85
C GLY A 397 -22.82 -2.12 -52.73
N GLY A 398 -22.46 -0.83 -52.88
CA GLY A 398 -23.27 0.15 -53.59
C GLY A 398 -23.44 -0.05 -55.11
N THR A 399 -22.66 -0.92 -55.75
CA THR A 399 -22.67 -1.11 -57.22
C THR A 399 -23.45 -2.34 -57.70
N GLY A 400 -24.14 -3.06 -56.81
CA GLY A 400 -24.85 -4.31 -57.16
C GLY A 400 -26.32 -4.16 -57.61
N GLY A 401 -27.02 -3.09 -57.19
CA GLY A 401 -28.46 -2.92 -57.41
C GLY A 401 -28.80 -2.25 -58.74
N GLY A 402 -28.60 -2.94 -59.88
CA GLY A 402 -28.55 -2.25 -61.18
C GLY A 402 -29.00 -3.00 -62.43
N ARG A 403 -29.78 -4.09 -62.35
CA ARG A 403 -30.52 -4.64 -63.51
C ARG A 403 -31.63 -5.62 -63.10
N ILE A 404 -32.87 -5.20 -63.33
CA ILE A 404 -34.02 -6.08 -63.61
C ILE A 404 -34.56 -5.59 -64.96
N LEU A 405 -34.83 -6.52 -65.87
CA LEU A 405 -35.50 -6.33 -67.16
C LEU A 405 -36.67 -7.30 -67.21
#